data_AF-A0A536H073-F1
#
_entry.id   AF-A0A536H073-F1
#
_cell.length_a   1.000
_cell.length_b   1.000
_cell.length_c   1.000
_cell.angle_alpha   90.00
_cell.angle_beta   90.00
_cell.angle_gamma   90.00
#
_symmetry.space_group_name_H-M   'P 1'
#
loop_
_entity.id
_entity.type
_entity.pdbx_description
1 polymer ?
#
loop_
_entity_poly.entity_id
_entity_poly.type
_entity_poly.pdbx_seq_one_letter_code
_entity_poly.pdbx_strand_id
1 'polypeptide(L)'
;MQATLSGDGTPTGTVTFFICDPTQTTGGACPTGGTQVGTPVTTQAVSPATTPPSSFADSIAITANMTGTWCFRAVYTPGGANGSNYTGSGDARPSECFLVTDTTTSSSTQTWVPNDSASVSSDHNAPLPAGSTLSLQLYVGGSCTALGTLTGPAYASPSADGTQTTLSVSSNNLTAVSAGTSVEWVATYSGGPNVSPSSHCESSSWTVTQP
;
A
#
# COMPACT_ATOMS: atom_id res chain seq x y z
N MET A 1 -42.25 10.56 12.58
CA MET A 1 -42.57 9.99 13.90
C MET A 1 -43.73 10.79 14.47
N GLN A 2 -44.90 10.20 14.74
CA GLN A 2 -46.06 10.93 15.28
C GLN A 2 -46.27 10.53 16.74
N ALA A 3 -46.17 11.51 17.64
CA ALA A 3 -46.60 11.39 19.02
C ALA A 3 -47.91 12.17 19.15
N THR A 4 -49.01 11.47 19.41
CA THR A 4 -50.26 12.13 19.82
C THR A 4 -50.05 12.67 21.23
N LEU A 5 -50.22 13.98 21.44
CA LEU A 5 -50.10 14.64 22.73
C LEU A 5 -51.30 15.56 22.96
N SER A 6 -51.99 15.34 24.08
CA SER A 6 -52.75 16.38 24.80
C SER A 6 -51.82 17.05 25.81
N GLY A 7 -50.81 17.78 25.32
CA GLY A 7 -49.88 18.57 26.14
C GLY A 7 -49.71 19.96 25.54
N ASP A 8 -50.27 20.97 26.21
CA ASP A 8 -50.48 22.34 25.70
C ASP A 8 -49.24 23.25 25.81
N GLY A 9 -48.18 22.97 25.04
CA GLY A 9 -47.02 23.89 24.97
C GLY A 9 -45.91 23.44 24.05
N THR A 10 -44.96 24.32 23.73
CA THR A 10 -43.77 23.98 22.92
C THR A 10 -42.74 23.21 23.76
N PRO A 11 -42.15 22.09 23.30
CA PRO A 11 -41.16 21.34 24.08
C PRO A 11 -39.97 22.20 24.55
N THR A 12 -39.71 22.21 25.85
CA THR A 12 -38.56 22.91 26.47
C THR A 12 -37.70 21.92 27.27
N GLY A 13 -36.39 22.15 27.28
CA GLY A 13 -35.43 21.32 27.99
C GLY A 13 -34.08 21.31 27.29
N THR A 14 -33.34 20.22 27.42
CA THR A 14 -32.05 20.03 26.74
C THR A 14 -31.98 18.69 26.02
N VAL A 15 -31.22 18.64 24.92
CA VAL A 15 -30.80 17.40 24.27
C VAL A 15 -29.30 17.23 24.48
N THR A 16 -28.89 16.09 25.04
CA THR A 16 -27.49 15.69 25.14
C THR A 16 -27.18 14.69 24.04
N PHE A 17 -26.21 15.04 23.19
CA PHE A 17 -25.77 14.19 22.09
C PHE A 17 -24.56 13.36 22.49
N PHE A 18 -24.49 12.15 21.95
CA PHE A 18 -23.40 11.19 22.14
C PHE A 18 -23.04 10.59 20.79
N ILE A 19 -21.78 10.19 20.66
CA ILE A 19 -21.29 9.43 19.52
C ILE A 19 -20.64 8.14 20.02
N CYS A 20 -21.10 7.00 19.48
CA CYS A 20 -20.42 5.71 19.66
C CYS A 20 -19.43 5.52 18.52
N ASP A 21 -18.17 5.25 18.86
CA ASP A 21 -17.18 4.78 17.90
C ASP A 21 -17.42 3.29 17.53
N PRO A 22 -16.72 2.75 16.51
CA PRO A 22 -16.93 1.37 16.05
C PRO A 22 -16.78 0.30 17.13
N THR A 23 -15.99 0.55 18.18
CA THR A 23 -15.81 -0.38 19.31
C THR A 23 -16.96 -0.33 20.31
N GLN A 24 -17.74 0.75 20.27
CA GLN A 24 -18.89 0.98 21.14
C GLN A 24 -20.22 0.64 20.45
N THR A 25 -20.26 0.59 19.12
CA THR A 25 -21.46 0.17 18.39
C THR A 25 -21.77 -1.31 18.61
N THR A 26 -23.04 -1.63 18.88
CA THR A 26 -23.52 -3.01 19.08
C THR A 26 -24.75 -3.24 18.21
N GLY A 27 -24.73 -4.26 17.35
CA GLY A 27 -25.85 -4.57 16.45
C GLY A 27 -26.19 -3.44 15.46
N GLY A 28 -25.20 -2.60 15.11
CA GLY A 28 -25.40 -1.44 14.25
C GLY A 28 -26.17 -0.30 14.92
N ALA A 29 -26.06 -0.15 16.24
CA ALA A 29 -26.70 0.90 17.02
C ALA A 29 -25.78 1.37 18.16
N CYS A 30 -26.14 2.49 18.81
CA CYS A 30 -25.48 3.03 20.00
C CYS A 30 -26.43 2.96 21.23
N PRO A 31 -26.86 1.77 21.70
CA PRO A 31 -27.94 1.68 22.68
C PRO A 31 -27.57 2.30 24.05
N THR A 32 -26.32 2.15 24.47
CA THR A 32 -25.77 2.69 25.72
C THR A 32 -24.35 3.20 25.50
N GLY A 33 -23.86 4.04 26.42
CA GLY A 33 -22.51 4.62 26.33
C GLY A 33 -22.41 5.78 25.34
N GLY A 34 -21.32 5.80 24.58
CA GLY A 34 -20.93 6.89 23.69
C GLY A 34 -20.21 8.03 24.40
N THR A 35 -19.37 8.73 23.65
CA THR A 35 -18.72 9.96 24.13
C THR A 35 -19.67 11.13 23.91
N GLN A 36 -19.85 11.99 24.92
CA GLN A 36 -20.72 13.15 24.78
C GLN A 36 -20.16 14.13 23.73
N VAL A 37 -21.02 14.59 22.84
CA VAL A 37 -20.71 15.55 21.77
C VAL A 37 -21.04 16.95 22.25
N GLY A 38 -20.01 17.69 22.68
CA GLY A 38 -20.18 19.03 23.25
C GLY A 38 -20.90 19.01 24.61
N THR A 39 -21.64 20.07 24.91
CA THR A 39 -22.47 20.22 26.12
C THR A 39 -23.95 19.99 25.81
N PRO A 40 -24.82 19.73 26.80
CA PRO A 40 -26.27 19.66 26.58
C PRO A 40 -26.78 20.93 25.88
N VAL A 41 -27.58 20.74 24.82
CA VAL A 41 -28.08 21.82 23.96
C VAL A 41 -29.51 22.15 24.34
N THR A 42 -29.80 23.42 24.62
CA THR A 42 -31.18 23.86 24.92
C THR A 42 -32.05 23.73 23.68
N THR A 43 -33.26 23.18 23.83
CA THR A 43 -34.20 23.04 22.71
C THR A 43 -34.68 24.39 22.22
N GLN A 44 -34.77 24.55 20.90
CA GLN A 44 -35.25 25.75 20.24
C GLN A 44 -36.60 25.47 19.58
N ALA A 45 -37.57 26.36 19.78
CA ALA A 45 -38.86 26.25 19.13
C ALA A 45 -38.70 26.34 17.61
N VAL A 46 -39.42 25.49 16.86
CA VAL A 46 -39.49 25.60 15.41
C VAL A 46 -40.24 26.88 15.03
N SER A 47 -39.72 27.62 14.06
CA SER A 47 -40.33 28.84 13.52
C SER A 47 -40.57 28.70 12.00
N PRO A 48 -41.77 29.04 11.48
CA PRO A 48 -42.94 29.48 12.23
C PRO A 48 -43.52 28.37 13.12
N ALA A 49 -44.29 28.75 14.14
CA ALA A 49 -44.85 27.79 15.09
C ALA A 49 -45.71 26.73 14.38
N THR A 50 -45.53 25.47 14.77
CA THR A 50 -46.27 24.33 14.21
C THR A 50 -47.43 23.92 15.11
N THR A 51 -48.40 23.20 14.55
CA THR A 51 -49.48 22.56 15.32
C THR A 51 -49.49 21.05 15.01
N PRO A 52 -49.12 20.18 15.96
CA PRO A 52 -48.67 20.49 17.32
C PRO A 52 -47.31 21.23 17.35
N PRO A 53 -47.01 21.97 18.43
CA PRO A 53 -45.76 22.70 18.55
C PRO A 53 -44.56 21.76 18.64
N SER A 54 -43.43 22.16 18.06
CA SER A 54 -42.21 21.35 17.97
C SER A 54 -40.97 22.18 18.29
N SER A 55 -39.93 21.48 18.72
CA SER A 55 -38.62 22.06 19.01
C SER A 55 -37.51 21.17 18.43
N PHE A 56 -36.36 21.76 18.16
CA PHE A 56 -35.18 21.07 17.66
C PHE A 56 -33.94 21.42 18.50
N ALA A 57 -32.90 20.60 18.38
CA ALA A 57 -31.57 20.86 18.91
C ALA A 57 -30.59 20.14 17.98
N ASP A 58 -29.43 20.75 17.74
CA ASP A 58 -28.40 20.19 16.86
C ASP A 58 -27.12 19.96 17.65
N SER A 59 -26.43 18.88 17.36
CA SER A 59 -25.10 18.61 17.91
C SER A 59 -24.03 19.45 17.20
N ILE A 60 -22.86 19.60 17.84
CA ILE A 60 -21.67 20.08 17.14
C ILE A 60 -21.09 18.99 16.23
N ALA A 61 -20.22 19.38 15.29
CA ALA A 61 -19.51 18.41 14.45
C ALA A 61 -18.58 17.49 15.26
N ILE A 62 -18.38 16.28 14.75
CA ILE A 62 -17.43 15.29 15.27
C ILE A 62 -16.36 15.01 14.20
N THR A 63 -15.21 14.53 14.63
CA THR A 63 -14.16 14.00 13.75
C THR A 63 -13.98 12.52 14.02
N ALA A 64 -14.31 11.68 13.05
CA ALA A 64 -14.03 10.26 13.13
C ALA A 64 -12.54 10.02 12.93
N ASN A 65 -11.92 9.24 13.81
CA ASN A 65 -10.49 8.95 13.82
C ASN A 65 -10.15 7.49 13.50
N MET A 66 -11.15 6.69 13.14
CA MET A 66 -10.98 5.31 12.68
C MET A 66 -12.11 4.91 11.74
N THR A 67 -11.81 3.97 10.86
CA THR A 67 -12.80 3.33 9.99
C THR A 67 -13.74 2.43 10.79
N GLY A 68 -14.97 2.31 10.32
CA GLY A 68 -16.00 1.48 10.92
C GLY A 68 -17.32 2.22 11.06
N THR A 69 -18.29 1.55 11.65
CA THR A 69 -19.62 2.14 11.88
C THR A 69 -19.57 3.04 13.10
N TRP A 70 -19.97 4.30 12.92
CA TRP A 70 -20.17 5.26 13.99
C TRP A 70 -21.68 5.52 14.11
N CYS A 71 -22.17 5.72 15.33
CA CYS A 71 -23.60 5.92 15.56
C CYS A 71 -23.87 7.08 16.51
N PHE A 72 -24.73 8.01 16.10
CA PHE A 72 -25.22 9.05 16.99
C PHE A 72 -26.25 8.50 17.97
N ARG A 73 -26.31 9.12 19.15
CA ARG A 73 -27.34 8.93 20.15
C ARG A 73 -27.72 10.27 20.75
N ALA A 74 -29.01 10.50 20.96
CA ALA A 74 -29.53 11.71 21.59
C ALA A 74 -30.35 11.36 22.83
N VAL A 75 -30.26 12.17 23.87
CA VAL A 75 -31.07 12.05 25.09
C VAL A 75 -31.75 13.38 25.38
N TYR A 76 -33.07 13.43 25.29
CA TYR A 76 -33.88 14.59 25.65
C TYR A 76 -34.23 14.56 27.14
N THR A 77 -33.93 15.65 27.82
CA THR A 77 -34.28 15.90 29.23
C THR A 77 -35.21 17.11 29.30
N PRO A 78 -36.51 16.91 29.61
CA PRO A 78 -37.47 18.00 29.78
C PRO A 78 -37.05 18.97 30.87
N GLY A 79 -37.34 20.25 30.67
CA GLY A 79 -37.05 21.31 31.64
C GLY A 79 -37.67 22.64 31.23
N GLY A 80 -37.56 23.66 32.07
CA GLY A 80 -38.13 24.98 31.78
C GLY A 80 -39.66 25.01 31.80
N ALA A 81 -40.25 26.02 31.13
CA ALA A 81 -41.66 26.39 31.26
C ALA A 81 -42.65 25.25 30.92
N ASN A 82 -42.34 24.42 29.93
CA ASN A 82 -43.20 23.30 29.52
C ASN A 82 -42.61 21.94 29.91
N GLY A 83 -41.53 21.89 30.71
CA GLY A 83 -40.81 20.65 31.02
C GLY A 83 -41.67 19.60 31.73
N SER A 84 -42.57 20.01 32.61
CA SER A 84 -43.49 19.11 33.33
C SER A 84 -44.51 18.41 32.42
N ASN A 85 -44.69 18.90 31.19
CA ASN A 85 -45.63 18.33 30.23
C ASN A 85 -45.03 17.16 29.43
N TYR A 86 -43.72 16.91 29.56
CA TYR A 86 -43.01 15.89 28.80
C TYR A 86 -42.22 14.94 29.69
N THR A 87 -42.03 13.72 29.21
CA THR A 87 -41.13 12.72 29.81
C THR A 87 -39.81 12.69 29.03
N GLY A 88 -38.70 12.44 29.73
CA GLY A 88 -37.40 12.22 29.10
C GLY A 88 -37.41 11.02 28.15
N SER A 89 -36.62 11.11 27.09
CA SER A 89 -36.53 10.10 26.05
C SER A 89 -35.13 10.06 25.44
N GLY A 90 -34.83 9.02 24.66
CA GLY A 90 -33.59 8.95 23.90
C GLY A 90 -33.79 8.24 22.57
N ASP A 91 -32.90 8.54 21.63
CA ASP A 91 -32.80 7.87 20.34
C ASP A 91 -31.38 7.36 20.11
N ALA A 92 -31.30 6.13 19.61
CA ALA A 92 -30.07 5.35 19.44
C ALA A 92 -30.22 4.33 18.31
N ARG A 93 -31.14 4.59 17.37
CA ARG A 93 -31.51 3.62 16.33
C ARG A 93 -30.41 3.45 15.28
N PRO A 94 -30.39 2.32 14.56
CA PRO A 94 -29.46 2.11 13.45
C PRO A 94 -29.51 3.15 12.32
N SER A 95 -30.61 3.91 12.20
CA SER A 95 -30.72 5.01 11.24
C SER A 95 -29.80 6.19 11.56
N GLU A 96 -29.29 6.27 12.79
CA GLU A 96 -28.36 7.31 13.25
C GLU A 96 -26.89 6.90 13.03
N CYS A 97 -26.66 5.80 12.31
CA CYS A 97 -25.34 5.27 12.06
C CYS A 97 -24.82 5.60 10.65
N PHE A 98 -23.52 5.85 10.55
CA PHE A 98 -22.82 6.07 9.30
C PHE A 98 -21.53 5.25 9.26
N LEU A 99 -21.13 4.83 8.06
CA LEU A 99 -19.90 4.07 7.85
C LEU A 99 -18.76 5.04 7.49
N VAL A 100 -17.68 4.97 8.24
CA VAL A 100 -16.41 5.64 7.91
C VAL A 100 -15.51 4.65 7.20
N THR A 101 -15.17 4.95 5.95
CA THR A 101 -14.18 4.22 5.17
C THR A 101 -12.92 5.06 5.01
N ASP A 102 -11.82 4.39 4.64
CA ASP A 102 -10.56 5.04 4.31
C ASP A 102 -10.06 4.50 2.96
N THR A 103 -9.23 5.27 2.28
CA THR A 103 -8.65 4.93 0.98
C THR A 103 -7.14 4.84 1.11
N THR A 104 -6.58 3.67 0.80
CA THR A 104 -5.14 3.45 0.74
C THR A 104 -4.68 3.21 -0.68
N THR A 105 -3.46 3.65 -1.00
CA THR A 105 -2.79 3.40 -2.28
C THR A 105 -1.50 2.63 -2.03
N SER A 106 -1.19 1.65 -2.88
CA SER A 106 0.08 0.91 -2.86
C SER A 106 0.87 1.15 -4.14
N SER A 107 2.20 1.16 -4.04
CA SER A 107 3.12 1.31 -5.18
C SER A 107 4.32 0.38 -5.02
N SER A 108 4.83 -0.17 -6.12
CA SER A 108 6.06 -0.97 -6.12
C SER A 108 6.93 -0.62 -7.32
N THR A 109 8.24 -0.84 -7.19
CA THR A 109 9.21 -0.69 -8.27
C THR A 109 9.96 -2.00 -8.46
N GLN A 110 10.05 -2.50 -9.70
CA GLN A 110 10.90 -3.65 -10.00
C GLN A 110 12.34 -3.21 -10.25
N THR A 111 13.28 -3.98 -9.70
CA THR A 111 14.71 -3.82 -9.90
C THR A 111 15.24 -5.09 -10.55
N TRP A 112 15.87 -4.98 -11.71
CA TRP A 112 16.46 -6.12 -12.41
C TRP A 112 17.98 -6.13 -12.27
N VAL A 113 18.55 -7.30 -11.97
CA VAL A 113 19.99 -7.50 -11.78
C VAL A 113 20.44 -8.62 -12.74
N PRO A 114 21.09 -8.30 -13.88
CA PRO A 114 21.54 -9.30 -14.83
C PRO A 114 22.61 -10.19 -14.20
N ASN A 115 22.46 -11.50 -14.36
CA ASN A 115 23.47 -12.50 -14.05
C ASN A 115 23.59 -13.46 -15.22
N ASP A 116 24.78 -13.99 -15.43
CA ASP A 116 25.09 -14.86 -16.56
C ASP A 116 26.18 -15.89 -16.21
N SER A 117 26.39 -16.84 -17.12
CA SER A 117 27.42 -17.87 -17.02
C SER A 117 27.98 -18.21 -18.38
N ALA A 118 29.28 -18.45 -18.42
CA ALA A 118 29.98 -18.89 -19.62
C ALA A 118 30.76 -20.17 -19.34
N SER A 119 30.92 -20.98 -20.38
CA SER A 119 31.83 -22.11 -20.39
C SER A 119 32.60 -22.17 -21.69
N VAL A 120 33.79 -22.76 -21.61
CA VAL A 120 34.59 -23.13 -22.78
C VAL A 120 35.03 -24.57 -22.59
N SER A 121 34.90 -25.36 -23.64
CA SER A 121 35.31 -26.76 -23.67
C SER A 121 36.22 -27.01 -24.86
N SER A 122 37.20 -27.88 -24.69
CA SER A 122 38.01 -28.39 -25.79
C SER A 122 37.21 -29.32 -26.70
N ASP A 123 37.41 -29.22 -28.01
CA ASP A 123 36.94 -30.26 -28.92
C ASP A 123 37.71 -31.56 -28.68
N HIS A 124 37.02 -32.70 -28.73
CA HIS A 124 37.59 -34.05 -28.55
C HIS A 124 38.22 -34.32 -27.16
N ASN A 125 37.82 -33.58 -26.12
CA ASN A 125 38.29 -33.77 -24.73
C ASN A 125 39.80 -33.59 -24.53
N ALA A 126 40.46 -32.78 -25.36
CA ALA A 126 41.86 -32.42 -25.14
C ALA A 126 42.01 -31.47 -23.93
N PRO A 127 43.06 -31.55 -23.11
CA PRO A 127 43.23 -30.58 -22.03
C PRO A 127 43.38 -29.14 -22.56
N LEU A 128 42.73 -28.20 -21.89
CA LEU A 128 42.89 -26.77 -22.13
C LEU A 128 44.32 -26.35 -21.71
N PRO A 129 44.96 -25.40 -22.43
CA PRO A 129 46.29 -24.93 -22.09
C PRO A 129 46.40 -24.45 -20.64
N ALA A 130 47.45 -24.91 -19.94
CA ALA A 130 47.76 -24.45 -18.59
C ALA A 130 47.94 -22.91 -18.57
N GLY A 131 47.37 -22.26 -17.57
CA GLY A 131 47.35 -20.80 -17.43
C GLY A 131 46.24 -20.08 -18.20
N SER A 132 45.49 -20.77 -19.08
CA SER A 132 44.36 -20.15 -19.77
C SER A 132 43.20 -19.84 -18.82
N THR A 133 42.42 -18.80 -19.13
CA THR A 133 41.31 -18.30 -18.29
C THR A 133 40.08 -18.00 -19.12
N LEU A 134 38.90 -18.13 -18.51
CA LEU A 134 37.63 -17.65 -19.05
C LEU A 134 37.12 -16.51 -18.16
N SER A 135 36.73 -15.40 -18.76
CA SER A 135 36.21 -14.22 -18.06
C SER A 135 34.84 -13.79 -18.58
N LEU A 136 34.05 -13.16 -17.72
CA LEU A 136 32.77 -12.55 -18.00
C LEU A 136 32.79 -11.09 -17.54
N GLN A 137 32.30 -10.21 -18.40
CA GLN A 137 32.16 -8.79 -18.10
C GLN A 137 30.83 -8.25 -18.61
N LEU A 138 30.15 -7.49 -17.76
CA LEU A 138 28.90 -6.82 -18.08
C LEU A 138 29.15 -5.42 -18.66
N TYR A 139 28.41 -5.10 -19.71
CA TYR A 139 28.30 -3.79 -20.33
C TYR A 139 26.82 -3.38 -20.41
N VAL A 140 26.57 -2.08 -20.42
CA VAL A 140 25.21 -1.52 -20.49
C VAL A 140 25.10 -0.42 -21.54
N GLY A 141 23.95 -0.35 -22.20
CA GLY A 141 23.60 0.70 -23.16
C GLY A 141 24.30 0.59 -24.51
N GLY A 142 24.78 -0.59 -24.88
CA GLY A 142 25.43 -0.85 -26.17
C GLY A 142 24.78 -1.99 -26.95
N SER A 143 25.63 -2.75 -27.64
CA SER A 143 25.29 -3.96 -28.36
C SER A 143 26.54 -4.83 -28.52
N CYS A 144 26.39 -6.09 -28.93
CA CYS A 144 27.54 -6.96 -29.17
C CYS A 144 28.44 -6.55 -30.34
N THR A 145 28.04 -5.58 -31.16
CA THR A 145 28.86 -5.02 -32.24
C THR A 145 29.50 -3.68 -31.87
N ALA A 146 28.98 -3.00 -30.85
CA ALA A 146 29.50 -1.77 -30.28
C ALA A 146 29.17 -1.75 -28.78
N LEU A 147 30.10 -2.25 -27.98
CA LEU A 147 29.90 -2.39 -26.53
C LEU A 147 29.64 -1.04 -25.87
N GLY A 148 28.78 -1.05 -24.86
CA GLY A 148 28.39 0.12 -24.11
C GLY A 148 29.36 0.44 -22.96
N THR A 149 28.81 0.96 -21.87
CA THR A 149 29.58 1.30 -20.68
C THR A 149 29.86 0.05 -19.85
N LEU A 150 31.13 -0.19 -19.54
CA LEU A 150 31.55 -1.23 -18.60
C LEU A 150 30.87 -1.01 -17.25
N THR A 151 30.17 -2.01 -16.73
CA THR A 151 29.45 -1.92 -15.44
C THR A 151 29.66 -3.18 -14.62
N GLY A 152 29.82 -3.03 -13.31
CA GLY A 152 30.08 -4.14 -12.40
C GLY A 152 31.50 -4.71 -12.50
N PRO A 153 31.84 -5.70 -11.66
CA PRO A 153 33.16 -6.31 -11.65
C PRO A 153 33.33 -7.30 -12.81
N ALA A 154 34.59 -7.58 -13.17
CA ALA A 154 34.94 -8.71 -14.02
C ALA A 154 34.89 -10.00 -13.20
N TYR A 155 34.29 -11.05 -13.76
CA TYR A 155 34.29 -12.39 -13.20
C TYR A 155 35.24 -13.28 -14.00
N ALA A 156 35.99 -14.15 -13.35
CA ALA A 156 36.90 -15.05 -14.04
C ALA A 156 36.90 -16.44 -13.39
N SER A 157 37.08 -17.46 -14.21
CA SER A 157 37.42 -18.81 -13.74
C SER A 157 38.81 -18.82 -13.10
N PRO A 158 39.13 -19.79 -12.25
CA PRO A 158 40.52 -20.15 -12.00
C PRO A 158 41.25 -20.44 -13.31
N SER A 159 42.57 -20.24 -13.34
CA SER A 159 43.38 -20.64 -14.48
C SER A 159 43.34 -22.16 -14.67
N ALA A 160 43.29 -22.61 -15.93
CA ALA A 160 43.44 -24.02 -16.25
C ALA A 160 44.81 -24.55 -15.78
N ASP A 161 44.83 -25.79 -15.31
CA ASP A 161 46.02 -26.49 -14.81
C ASP A 161 46.70 -27.35 -15.89
N GLY A 162 46.15 -27.39 -17.11
CA GLY A 162 46.62 -28.25 -18.19
C GLY A 162 46.04 -29.67 -18.16
N THR A 163 45.11 -29.97 -17.26
CA THR A 163 44.39 -31.26 -17.21
C THR A 163 42.90 -31.11 -17.47
N GLN A 164 42.33 -29.97 -17.12
CA GLN A 164 40.93 -29.64 -17.35
C GLN A 164 40.59 -29.59 -18.84
N THR A 165 39.44 -30.13 -19.23
CA THR A 165 38.87 -30.04 -20.59
C THR A 165 37.79 -28.97 -20.70
N THR A 166 37.41 -28.36 -19.58
CA THR A 166 36.36 -27.33 -19.49
C THR A 166 36.75 -26.29 -18.45
N LEU A 167 36.50 -25.01 -18.74
CA LEU A 167 36.43 -23.94 -17.75
C LEU A 167 35.03 -23.36 -17.74
N SER A 168 34.57 -22.93 -16.57
CA SER A 168 33.30 -22.25 -16.39
C SER A 168 33.44 -21.07 -15.43
N VAL A 169 32.60 -20.07 -15.63
CA VAL A 169 32.48 -18.90 -14.76
C VAL A 169 31.02 -18.47 -14.71
N SER A 170 30.55 -18.08 -13.54
CA SER A 170 29.23 -17.49 -13.34
C SER A 170 29.41 -16.15 -12.65
N SER A 171 28.62 -15.15 -13.03
CA SER A 171 28.56 -13.89 -12.32
C SER A 171 27.72 -14.02 -11.05
N ASN A 172 28.10 -13.30 -10.01
CA ASN A 172 27.24 -12.96 -8.87
C ASN A 172 27.05 -11.44 -8.82
N ASN A 173 26.56 -10.87 -9.92
CA ASN A 173 26.34 -9.43 -10.05
C ASN A 173 25.22 -8.98 -9.12
N LEU A 174 25.48 -7.85 -8.46
CA LEU A 174 24.55 -7.16 -7.55
C LEU A 174 24.17 -5.78 -8.09
N THR A 175 24.73 -5.37 -9.23
CA THR A 175 24.48 -4.07 -9.84
C THR A 175 23.19 -4.13 -10.64
N ALA A 176 22.19 -3.39 -10.19
CA ALA A 176 20.92 -3.26 -10.89
C ALA A 176 21.06 -2.43 -12.17
N VAL A 177 20.22 -2.75 -13.15
CA VAL A 177 20.13 -2.04 -14.41
C VAL A 177 18.72 -1.45 -14.57
N SER A 178 18.65 -0.24 -15.11
CA SER A 178 17.39 0.47 -15.32
C SER A 178 16.56 -0.19 -16.43
N ALA A 179 15.23 -0.20 -16.26
CA ALA A 179 14.31 -0.66 -17.29
C ALA A 179 14.54 0.05 -18.63
N GLY A 180 14.45 -0.68 -19.73
CA GLY A 180 14.68 -0.19 -21.09
C GLY A 180 16.16 -0.09 -21.50
N THR A 181 17.10 -0.41 -20.59
CA THR A 181 18.53 -0.45 -20.92
C THR A 181 18.88 -1.81 -21.55
N SER A 182 19.63 -1.81 -22.65
CA SER A 182 20.26 -3.02 -23.16
C SER A 182 21.46 -3.40 -22.29
N VAL A 183 21.67 -4.69 -22.09
CA VAL A 183 22.85 -5.20 -21.42
C VAL A 183 23.55 -6.20 -22.32
N GLU A 184 24.87 -6.23 -22.20
CA GLU A 184 25.71 -7.14 -22.94
C GLU A 184 26.66 -7.87 -21.99
N TRP A 185 26.63 -9.19 -22.00
CA TRP A 185 27.64 -10.01 -21.34
C TRP A 185 28.66 -10.46 -22.38
N VAL A 186 29.93 -10.21 -22.08
CA VAL A 186 31.04 -10.60 -22.94
C VAL A 186 31.86 -11.66 -22.23
N ALA A 187 31.81 -12.87 -22.76
CA ALA A 187 32.68 -13.97 -22.37
C ALA A 187 33.98 -13.90 -23.18
N THR A 188 35.13 -13.92 -22.53
CA THR A 188 36.45 -13.92 -23.20
C THR A 188 37.31 -15.05 -22.68
N TYR A 189 37.72 -15.95 -23.58
CA TYR A 189 38.68 -17.01 -23.32
C TYR A 189 40.08 -16.60 -23.82
N SER A 190 41.08 -16.71 -22.94
CA SER A 190 42.44 -16.23 -23.23
C SER A 190 43.22 -17.08 -24.23
N GLY A 191 42.82 -18.33 -24.47
CA GLY A 191 43.58 -19.27 -25.31
C GLY A 191 44.93 -19.66 -24.71
N GLY A 192 45.81 -20.20 -25.56
CA GLY A 192 47.17 -20.62 -25.23
C GLY A 192 47.88 -21.28 -26.44
N PRO A 193 49.03 -21.95 -26.23
CA PRO A 193 49.70 -22.67 -27.30
C PRO A 193 48.75 -23.66 -27.99
N ASN A 194 48.66 -23.59 -29.32
CA ASN A 194 47.81 -24.42 -30.17
C ASN A 194 46.29 -24.31 -29.94
N VAL A 195 45.82 -23.37 -29.09
CA VAL A 195 44.40 -23.10 -28.87
C VAL A 195 44.16 -21.60 -28.94
N SER A 196 43.47 -21.14 -29.98
CA SER A 196 43.22 -19.72 -30.19
C SER A 196 42.35 -19.10 -29.08
N PRO A 197 42.58 -17.82 -28.71
CA PRO A 197 41.63 -17.08 -27.90
C PRO A 197 40.29 -16.93 -28.62
N SER A 198 39.22 -16.71 -27.86
CA SER A 198 37.89 -16.47 -28.41
C SER A 198 37.09 -15.54 -27.52
N SER A 199 36.06 -14.93 -28.09
CA SER A 199 35.09 -14.12 -27.36
C SER A 199 33.68 -14.40 -27.86
N HIS A 200 32.72 -14.42 -26.96
CA HIS A 200 31.30 -14.49 -27.27
C HIS A 200 30.58 -13.34 -26.56
N CYS A 201 29.59 -12.75 -27.22
CA CYS A 201 28.78 -11.71 -26.61
C CYS A 201 27.30 -12.07 -26.78
N GLU A 202 26.56 -11.90 -25.70
CA GLU A 202 25.11 -11.98 -25.70
C GLU A 202 24.49 -10.67 -25.23
N SER A 203 23.37 -10.30 -25.84
CA SER A 203 22.65 -9.08 -25.51
C SER A 203 21.25 -9.40 -25.03
N SER A 204 20.83 -8.72 -23.98
CA SER A 204 19.51 -8.83 -23.39
C SER A 204 18.94 -7.45 -23.09
N SER A 205 17.62 -7.34 -23.10
CA SER A 205 16.92 -6.11 -22.69
C SER A 205 15.75 -6.46 -21.79
N TRP A 206 15.48 -5.60 -20.81
CA TRP A 206 14.36 -5.79 -19.89
C TRP A 206 13.44 -4.56 -19.86
N THR A 207 12.13 -4.80 -19.86
CA THR A 207 11.10 -3.76 -19.81
C THR A 207 10.19 -3.97 -18.61
N VAL A 208 9.76 -2.87 -17.98
CA VAL A 208 8.73 -2.89 -16.94
C VAL A 208 7.39 -2.55 -17.58
N THR A 209 6.41 -3.44 -17.42
CA THR A 209 5.01 -3.13 -17.72
C THR A 209 4.30 -2.84 -16.41
N GLN A 210 3.71 -1.65 -16.30
CA GLN A 210 2.81 -1.31 -15.20
C GLN A 210 1.36 -1.51 -15.69
N PRO A 211 0.45 -2.02 -14.84
CA PRO A 211 -0.97 -2.14 -15.15
C PRO A 211 -1.65 -0.78 -15.33
#